data_AF-A0A554VGL1-F1
#
_entry.id   AF-A0A554VGL1-F1
#
_cell.length_a   1.000
_cell.length_b   1.000
_cell.length_c   1.000
_cell.angle_alpha   90.00
_cell.angle_beta   90.00
_cell.angle_gamma   90.00
#
_symmetry.space_group_name_H-M   'P 1'
#
loop_
_entity.id
_entity.type
_entity.pdbx_description
1 polymer ?
#
loop_
_entity_poly.entity_id
_entity_poly.type
_entity_poly.pdbx_seq_one_letter_code
_entity_poly.pdbx_strand_id
1 'polypeptide(L)'
;MCTMLRSWCKPTISIFFIIIFLYSCEKEEIISIEEQQVEELSISETVQDSTYTDAELLKVLEEELEFIELEEKGNIVDISHMDIVKENPKKVYVHYLPWFQNKDFDGYWGQHWTMSNQNPEIKNENNTLQIASYYYPLIGPYSSSDPDLQEYHFLMMKLSGVDGVIFDWYGSRDLHDYGLIKQSTETFIGTLEDLGMQFAIMYEDRVAAQAAAQSLSSNIIEAAQEDLTYINEQYFSSPEYIKYNDKNVLFIFGPDYLTTENEWNQVFDILPADNRPDFLTLWAAKNRVGVNATGEFLWVDKDHLLAHDYYYDTYQMQNNITVGSSYPGFKSFYAEGGWSDGINDWTIDTDQGHTFVETLNYTHHELSDFIQIITWNDFGEGTMIEPTAEFGFTYLQILQQYTGVSFTPDDLQIALDLYNTRKDYKNNSRVQKILNRSYKYIKKLKLKRADKILKAIRRFY
;
A
#
# COMPACT_ATOMS: atom_id res chain seq x y z
N MET A 1 34.57 93.29 -30.35
CA MET A 1 35.48 92.10 -30.40
C MET A 1 35.12 91.24 -29.20
N CYS A 2 34.37 90.15 -29.42
CA CYS A 2 34.86 88.76 -29.42
C CYS A 2 35.54 88.38 -28.08
N THR A 3 35.18 87.33 -27.34
CA THR A 3 34.54 86.05 -27.72
C THR A 3 34.38 85.17 -26.46
N MET A 4 33.34 84.32 -26.44
CA MET A 4 33.32 82.90 -25.97
C MET A 4 33.59 82.56 -24.48
N LEU A 5 33.09 81.50 -23.83
CA LEU A 5 32.02 80.49 -24.00
C LEU A 5 32.12 79.57 -22.73
N ARG A 6 31.04 78.82 -22.43
CA ARG A 6 30.94 77.58 -21.58
C ARG A 6 30.99 77.76 -20.05
N SER A 7 30.03 77.31 -19.23
CA SER A 7 29.25 76.05 -19.09
C SER A 7 29.82 75.12 -18.00
N TRP A 8 29.05 75.08 -16.90
CA TRP A 8 28.72 73.96 -15.99
C TRP A 8 29.58 73.62 -14.75
N CYS A 9 28.80 73.35 -13.69
CA CYS A 9 29.05 72.70 -12.39
C CYS A 9 29.84 73.44 -11.30
N LYS A 10 29.09 73.91 -10.28
CA LYS A 10 29.58 74.20 -8.93
C LYS A 10 29.17 73.05 -7.97
N PRO A 11 30.09 72.54 -7.13
CA PRO A 11 29.76 71.79 -5.92
C PRO A 11 29.77 72.72 -4.70
N THR A 12 29.08 72.33 -3.62
CA THR A 12 29.37 72.86 -2.27
C THR A 12 29.12 71.78 -1.24
N ILE A 13 30.23 71.22 -0.75
CA ILE A 13 30.40 70.55 0.54
C ILE A 13 31.01 71.58 1.48
N SER A 14 30.57 71.60 2.74
CA SER A 14 31.27 72.20 3.90
C SER A 14 30.41 71.88 5.13
N ILE A 15 30.88 71.31 6.24
CA ILE A 15 32.18 71.44 6.90
C ILE A 15 32.40 70.27 7.90
N PHE A 16 33.64 69.78 7.90
CA PHE A 16 34.45 69.10 8.95
C PHE A 16 34.21 69.65 10.39
N PHE A 17 34.54 69.06 11.54
CA PHE A 17 35.13 67.82 12.02
C PHE A 17 35.08 67.96 13.56
N ILE A 18 34.69 66.88 14.24
CA ILE A 18 35.32 66.23 15.41
C ILE A 18 35.69 67.08 16.66
N ILE A 19 35.45 66.43 17.82
CA ILE A 19 36.30 66.29 19.03
C ILE A 19 35.49 66.69 20.27
N ILE A 20 35.28 65.90 21.33
CA ILE A 20 35.48 64.48 21.71
C ILE A 20 35.12 64.41 23.23
N PHE A 21 34.81 63.20 23.74
CA PHE A 21 34.73 62.78 25.17
C PHE A 21 33.60 63.37 26.03
N LEU A 22 32.96 62.68 26.99
CA LEU A 22 32.62 61.29 27.33
C LEU A 22 32.04 61.40 28.76
N TYR A 23 31.01 60.59 29.07
CA TYR A 23 30.45 60.30 30.42
C TYR A 23 29.71 61.46 31.14
N SER A 24 28.56 61.31 31.80
CA SER A 24 27.89 60.15 32.41
C SER A 24 26.41 60.45 32.69
N CYS A 25 25.60 59.38 32.71
CA CYS A 25 24.26 59.13 33.30
C CYS A 25 23.35 60.29 33.75
N GLU A 26 22.18 60.41 33.11
CA GLU A 26 20.87 59.95 33.65
C GLU A 26 19.84 60.16 32.53
N LYS A 27 19.09 59.12 32.15
CA LYS A 27 17.91 59.30 31.29
C LYS A 27 16.76 58.47 31.83
N GLU A 28 15.67 59.20 32.00
CA GLU A 28 14.38 58.85 32.58
C GLU A 28 13.70 57.66 31.90
N GLU A 29 13.04 56.85 32.73
CA GLU A 29 12.05 55.86 32.34
C GLU A 29 10.84 56.53 31.68
N ILE A 30 10.42 56.00 30.53
CA ILE A 30 9.07 56.20 30.00
C ILE A 30 8.48 54.81 29.73
N ILE A 31 7.38 54.53 30.42
CA ILE A 31 6.64 53.28 30.42
C ILE A 31 5.71 53.19 29.19
N SER A 32 5.71 51.97 28.65
CA SER A 32 4.92 51.28 27.62
C SER A 32 3.51 51.77 27.24
N ILE A 33 3.20 51.65 25.94
CA ILE A 33 1.98 51.00 25.44
C ILE A 33 2.38 50.15 24.21
N GLU A 34 2.14 48.84 24.27
CA GLU A 34 2.32 47.88 23.17
C GLU A 34 1.19 48.02 22.14
N GLU A 35 1.53 48.16 20.86
CA GLU A 35 0.61 47.98 19.73
C GLU A 35 0.65 46.50 19.32
N GLN A 36 -0.45 45.78 19.55
CA GLN A 36 -0.72 44.46 18.98
C GLN A 36 -0.84 44.59 17.45
N GLN A 37 0.14 44.08 16.72
CA GLN A 37 -0.03 43.74 15.31
C GLN A 37 -0.92 42.50 15.21
N VAL A 38 -2.10 42.69 14.63
CA VAL A 38 -2.98 41.60 14.21
C VAL A 38 -2.33 40.95 13.00
N GLU A 39 -1.84 39.73 13.20
CA GLU A 39 -1.34 38.85 12.15
C GLU A 39 -2.55 38.35 11.34
N GLU A 40 -2.60 38.74 10.08
CA GLU A 40 -3.65 38.34 9.13
C GLU A 40 -3.49 36.84 8.84
N LEU A 41 -4.31 36.02 9.49
CA LEU A 41 -4.47 34.61 9.18
C LEU A 41 -4.83 34.48 7.70
N SER A 42 -3.86 34.04 6.89
CA SER A 42 -4.10 33.59 5.52
C SER A 42 -4.95 32.32 5.58
N ILE A 43 -6.27 32.50 5.60
CA ILE A 43 -7.21 31.43 5.29
C ILE A 43 -6.86 30.98 3.87
N SER A 44 -6.44 29.72 3.70
CA SER A 44 -6.23 29.18 2.37
C SER A 44 -7.53 29.33 1.60
N GLU A 45 -7.47 30.03 0.47
CA GLU A 45 -8.61 30.09 -0.45
C GLU A 45 -8.90 28.67 -0.90
N THR A 46 -9.98 28.10 -0.36
CA THR A 46 -10.55 26.85 -0.85
C THR A 46 -10.99 27.12 -2.27
N VAL A 47 -10.24 26.60 -3.24
CA VAL A 47 -10.64 26.60 -4.65
C VAL A 47 -12.00 25.96 -4.71
N GLN A 48 -13.03 26.76 -4.98
CA GLN A 48 -14.40 26.29 -5.01
C GLN A 48 -14.55 25.37 -6.23
N ASP A 49 -14.59 24.06 -5.98
CA ASP A 49 -14.80 23.06 -7.01
C ASP A 49 -16.11 23.36 -7.76
N SER A 50 -16.00 23.67 -9.05
CA SER A 50 -17.10 24.16 -9.89
C SER A 50 -17.88 23.03 -10.59
N THR A 51 -17.58 21.76 -10.28
CA THR A 51 -18.16 20.59 -10.99
C THR A 51 -19.68 20.47 -10.78
N TYR A 52 -20.18 20.79 -9.58
CA TYR A 52 -21.60 20.70 -9.23
C TYR A 52 -22.06 21.98 -8.54
N THR A 53 -23.32 22.35 -8.77
CA THR A 53 -23.94 23.47 -8.07
C THR A 53 -24.29 23.12 -6.62
N ASP A 54 -24.34 24.10 -5.72
CA ASP A 54 -24.77 23.89 -4.33
C ASP A 54 -26.16 23.22 -4.26
N ALA A 55 -27.07 23.54 -5.18
CA ALA A 55 -28.39 22.92 -5.27
C ALA A 55 -28.33 21.42 -5.60
N GLU A 56 -27.44 21.02 -6.51
CA GLU A 56 -27.23 19.59 -6.84
C GLU A 56 -26.59 18.83 -5.68
N LEU A 57 -25.66 19.46 -4.97
CA LEU A 57 -24.96 18.88 -3.83
C LEU A 57 -25.88 18.74 -2.61
N LEU A 58 -26.74 19.73 -2.32
CA LEU A 58 -27.75 19.60 -1.27
C LEU A 58 -28.75 18.49 -1.59
N LYS A 59 -29.21 18.44 -2.85
CA LYS A 59 -30.16 17.43 -3.30
C LYS A 59 -29.63 16.01 -3.13
N VAL A 60 -28.35 15.73 -3.46
CA VAL A 60 -27.78 14.39 -3.24
C VAL A 60 -27.74 14.02 -1.77
N LEU A 61 -27.42 14.96 -0.86
CA LEU A 61 -27.40 14.68 0.57
C LEU A 61 -28.80 14.37 1.11
N GLU A 62 -29.81 15.12 0.68
CA GLU A 62 -31.21 14.84 1.02
C GLU A 62 -31.62 13.44 0.58
N GLU A 63 -31.33 13.07 -0.67
CA GLU A 63 -31.59 11.73 -1.22
C GLU A 63 -30.87 10.61 -0.42
N GLU A 64 -29.60 10.79 -0.06
CA GLU A 64 -28.87 9.76 0.69
C GLU A 64 -29.36 9.60 2.12
N LEU A 65 -29.82 10.67 2.77
CA LEU A 65 -30.44 10.59 4.09
C LEU A 65 -31.75 9.79 4.04
N GLU A 66 -32.57 10.00 3.00
CA GLU A 66 -33.78 9.19 2.78
C GLU A 66 -33.43 7.71 2.55
N PHE A 67 -32.41 7.41 1.76
CA PHE A 67 -31.98 6.03 1.54
C PHE A 67 -31.45 5.36 2.80
N ILE A 68 -30.71 6.08 3.65
CA ILE A 68 -30.22 5.55 4.93
C ILE A 68 -31.40 5.17 5.84
N GLU A 69 -32.43 6.01 5.94
CA GLU A 69 -33.63 5.68 6.73
C GLU A 69 -34.38 4.44 6.20
N LEU A 70 -34.33 4.18 4.90
CA LEU A 70 -34.92 2.99 4.29
C LEU A 70 -34.09 1.73 4.57
N GLU A 71 -32.75 1.83 4.53
CA GLU A 71 -31.83 0.74 4.86
C GLU A 71 -31.94 0.33 6.33
N GLU A 72 -32.02 1.29 7.25
CA GLU A 72 -32.16 1.02 8.70
C GLU A 72 -33.45 0.27 9.07
N LYS A 73 -34.48 0.33 8.21
CA LYS A 73 -35.72 -0.44 8.36
C LYS A 73 -35.61 -1.90 7.87
N GLY A 74 -34.41 -2.33 7.46
CA GLY A 74 -34.12 -3.72 7.06
C GLY A 74 -34.62 -4.10 5.67
N ASN A 75 -34.94 -3.12 4.82
CA ASN A 75 -35.60 -3.38 3.53
C ASN A 75 -34.63 -3.67 2.36
N ILE A 76 -33.32 -3.48 2.54
CA ILE A 76 -32.31 -3.63 1.49
C ILE A 76 -31.01 -4.17 2.11
N VAL A 77 -30.51 -5.29 1.58
CA VAL A 77 -29.15 -5.80 1.84
C VAL A 77 -28.42 -5.85 0.51
N ASP A 78 -27.23 -5.26 0.45
CA ASP A 78 -26.37 -5.33 -0.73
C ASP A 78 -25.53 -6.60 -0.65
N ILE A 79 -25.74 -7.50 -1.60
CA ILE A 79 -25.00 -8.77 -1.72
C ILE A 79 -24.21 -8.84 -3.03
N SER A 80 -24.14 -7.73 -3.78
CA SER A 80 -23.34 -7.69 -5.02
C SER A 80 -21.85 -7.68 -4.67
N HIS A 81 -20.98 -8.22 -5.52
CA HIS A 81 -19.54 -7.95 -5.48
C HIS A 81 -19.21 -6.72 -6.34
N MET A 82 -17.95 -6.29 -6.37
CA MET A 82 -17.47 -5.27 -7.32
C MET A 82 -16.97 -5.97 -8.58
N ASP A 83 -17.86 -6.27 -9.53
CA ASP A 83 -17.47 -6.96 -10.76
C ASP A 83 -16.75 -6.01 -11.73
N ILE A 84 -15.52 -6.36 -12.11
CA ILE A 84 -14.66 -5.55 -13.00
C ILE A 84 -14.48 -6.27 -14.33
N VAL A 85 -14.78 -5.57 -15.42
CA VAL A 85 -14.55 -6.07 -16.78
C VAL A 85 -13.15 -5.66 -17.23
N LYS A 86 -12.36 -6.63 -17.68
CA LYS A 86 -11.00 -6.46 -18.21
C LYS A 86 -10.96 -6.84 -19.68
N GLU A 87 -10.22 -6.10 -20.50
CA GLU A 87 -9.91 -6.53 -21.88
C GLU A 87 -8.85 -7.63 -21.88
N ASN A 88 -7.87 -7.57 -20.98
CA ASN A 88 -6.92 -8.64 -20.73
C ASN A 88 -7.44 -9.57 -19.61
N PRO A 89 -7.90 -10.81 -19.93
CA PRO A 89 -8.55 -11.68 -18.95
C PRO A 89 -7.56 -12.38 -18.01
N LYS A 90 -6.24 -12.30 -18.25
CA LYS A 90 -5.24 -12.94 -17.39
C LYS A 90 -5.39 -12.46 -15.96
N LYS A 91 -5.39 -13.39 -15.00
CA LYS A 91 -5.55 -13.06 -13.59
C LYS A 91 -4.31 -12.34 -13.08
N VAL A 92 -4.53 -11.25 -12.34
CA VAL A 92 -3.50 -10.43 -11.71
C VAL A 92 -3.74 -10.45 -10.21
N TYR A 93 -2.82 -11.07 -9.49
CA TYR A 93 -2.77 -11.07 -8.04
C TYR A 93 -1.61 -10.18 -7.58
N VAL A 94 -1.73 -9.58 -6.41
CA VAL A 94 -0.69 -8.70 -5.86
C VAL A 94 -0.21 -9.26 -4.53
N HIS A 95 1.10 -9.38 -4.36
CA HIS A 95 1.68 -9.76 -3.08
C HIS A 95 1.48 -8.63 -2.07
N TYR A 96 0.97 -8.94 -0.88
CA TYR A 96 0.55 -7.96 0.12
C TYR A 96 1.19 -8.22 1.47
N LEU A 97 1.71 -7.17 2.10
CA LEU A 97 2.34 -7.24 3.43
C LEU A 97 1.39 -6.65 4.49
N PRO A 98 0.75 -7.49 5.33
CA PRO A 98 -0.23 -7.05 6.32
C PRO A 98 0.43 -6.74 7.68
N TRP A 99 1.59 -6.07 7.67
CA TRP A 99 2.49 -6.01 8.83
C TRP A 99 2.73 -4.61 9.40
N PHE A 100 2.09 -3.57 8.88
CA PHE A 100 2.30 -2.19 9.33
C PHE A 100 1.40 -1.82 10.53
N GLN A 101 1.96 -1.12 11.52
CA GLN A 101 1.21 -0.54 12.66
C GLN A 101 1.56 0.94 12.85
N ASN A 102 0.55 1.80 13.03
CA ASN A 102 0.76 3.21 13.30
C ASN A 102 0.28 3.62 14.69
N LYS A 103 0.83 4.74 15.18
CA LYS A 103 0.56 5.19 16.55
C LYS A 103 -0.89 5.58 16.79
N ASP A 104 -1.56 6.16 15.81
CA ASP A 104 -2.92 6.66 15.96
C ASP A 104 -3.95 5.53 16.11
N PHE A 105 -3.74 4.40 15.42
CA PHE A 105 -4.63 3.24 15.45
C PHE A 105 -4.18 2.19 16.47
N ASP A 106 -2.89 1.82 16.45
CA ASP A 106 -2.34 0.73 17.26
C ASP A 106 -1.76 1.21 18.60
N GLY A 107 -1.56 2.51 18.78
CA GLY A 107 -0.94 3.10 19.98
C GLY A 107 0.59 3.13 19.96
N TYR A 108 1.23 2.56 18.93
CA TYR A 108 2.69 2.55 18.75
C TYR A 108 3.08 2.46 17.26
N TRP A 109 4.35 2.72 16.94
CA TRP A 109 4.90 2.51 15.60
C TRP A 109 5.48 1.10 15.48
N GLY A 110 4.97 0.33 14.52
CA GLY A 110 5.43 -1.03 14.24
C GLY A 110 6.81 -1.08 13.59
N GLN A 111 7.50 -2.21 13.76
CA GLN A 111 8.88 -2.38 13.30
C GLN A 111 9.06 -2.22 11.79
N HIS A 112 8.01 -2.43 11.00
CA HIS A 112 8.05 -2.25 9.54
C HIS A 112 8.02 -0.79 9.10
N TRP A 113 7.67 0.15 10.00
CA TRP A 113 7.88 1.59 9.76
C TRP A 113 9.19 2.11 10.37
N THR A 114 9.76 1.43 11.37
CA THR A 114 10.94 1.92 12.09
C THR A 114 12.23 1.26 11.64
N MET A 115 12.15 -0.02 11.24
CA MET A 115 13.26 -0.96 11.33
C MET A 115 14.06 -0.75 12.64
N SER A 116 15.38 -0.84 12.63
CA SER A 116 16.22 -0.51 13.79
C SER A 116 16.58 0.97 13.89
N ASN A 117 16.58 1.71 12.76
CA ASN A 117 17.26 3.01 12.67
C ASN A 117 16.34 4.22 12.40
N GLN A 118 15.04 4.03 12.18
CA GLN A 118 14.08 5.12 11.93
C GLN A 118 13.14 5.34 13.12
N ASN A 119 12.66 6.56 13.26
CA ASN A 119 11.76 6.94 14.34
C ASN A 119 10.65 7.88 13.83
N PRO A 120 9.43 7.38 13.57
CA PRO A 120 8.34 8.19 13.04
C PRO A 120 7.78 9.26 14.02
N GLU A 121 8.31 9.37 15.24
CA GLU A 121 8.10 10.56 16.10
C GLU A 121 8.90 11.77 15.61
N ILE A 122 9.92 11.55 14.77
CA ILE A 122 10.77 12.58 14.18
C ILE A 122 10.22 12.93 12.81
N LYS A 123 10.18 14.23 12.52
CA LYS A 123 9.85 14.76 11.20
C LYS A 123 11.10 15.08 10.41
N ASN A 124 11.10 14.72 9.13
CA ASN A 124 12.09 15.13 8.15
C ASN A 124 11.91 16.62 7.80
N GLU A 125 12.88 17.20 7.07
CA GLU A 125 12.86 18.61 6.66
C GLU A 125 11.62 18.99 5.83
N ASN A 126 11.09 18.05 5.05
CA ASN A 126 9.87 18.21 4.25
C ASN A 126 8.57 17.96 5.05
N ASN A 127 8.65 17.90 6.39
CA ASN A 127 7.52 17.64 7.31
C ASN A 127 6.87 16.24 7.17
N THR A 128 7.50 15.30 6.44
CA THR A 128 7.15 13.88 6.47
C THR A 128 7.69 13.20 7.74
N LEU A 129 7.09 12.08 8.15
CA LEU A 129 7.62 11.28 9.26
C LEU A 129 8.85 10.47 8.82
N GLN A 130 9.82 10.32 9.73
CA GLN A 130 11.00 9.48 9.49
C GLN A 130 10.61 8.00 9.56
N ILE A 131 10.43 7.37 8.39
CA ILE A 131 10.05 5.96 8.23
C ILE A 131 11.14 5.16 7.51
N ALA A 132 11.11 3.84 7.66
CA ALA A 132 12.05 2.89 7.05
C ALA A 132 11.71 2.57 5.59
N SER A 133 11.76 3.59 4.74
CA SER A 133 11.48 3.50 3.31
C SER A 133 12.09 4.70 2.59
N TYR A 134 12.52 4.49 1.33
CA TYR A 134 12.85 5.61 0.43
C TYR A 134 11.62 6.25 -0.22
N TYR A 135 10.46 5.62 -0.10
CA TYR A 135 9.21 6.01 -0.74
C TYR A 135 8.15 6.29 0.32
N TYR A 136 7.47 7.43 0.20
CA TYR A 136 6.49 7.85 1.21
C TYR A 136 5.06 7.51 0.75
N PRO A 137 4.31 6.65 1.47
CA PRO A 137 2.92 6.33 1.10
C PRO A 137 2.10 7.61 0.92
N LEU A 138 1.28 7.68 -0.14
CA LEU A 138 0.51 8.89 -0.46
C LEU A 138 -0.45 9.28 0.68
N ILE A 139 -0.94 8.28 1.41
CA ILE A 139 -1.82 8.41 2.57
C ILE A 139 -1.08 8.49 3.91
N GLY A 140 0.26 8.55 3.89
CA GLY A 140 1.12 8.48 5.07
C GLY A 140 1.22 7.08 5.68
N PRO A 141 2.09 6.88 6.69
CA PRO A 141 2.26 5.58 7.33
C PRO A 141 1.00 5.19 8.12
N TYR A 142 0.53 3.97 7.86
CA TYR A 142 -0.79 3.49 8.27
C TYR A 142 -0.71 2.24 9.17
N SER A 143 -1.86 1.82 9.68
CA SER A 143 -2.06 0.50 10.30
C SER A 143 -2.74 -0.44 9.33
N SER A 144 -2.21 -1.65 9.16
CA SER A 144 -2.81 -2.69 8.31
C SER A 144 -4.15 -3.19 8.85
N SER A 145 -4.44 -2.95 10.13
CA SER A 145 -5.70 -3.31 10.78
C SER A 145 -6.77 -2.20 10.69
N ASP A 146 -6.46 -1.07 10.06
CA ASP A 146 -7.41 0.04 9.90
C ASP A 146 -8.45 -0.30 8.80
N PRO A 147 -9.75 -0.42 9.12
CA PRO A 147 -10.75 -0.83 8.14
C PRO A 147 -10.91 0.16 6.97
N ASP A 148 -10.65 1.46 7.18
CA ASP A 148 -10.73 2.44 6.09
C ASP A 148 -9.55 2.25 5.12
N LEU A 149 -8.38 1.81 5.61
CA LEU A 149 -7.23 1.46 4.77
C LEU A 149 -7.54 0.24 3.89
N GLN A 150 -8.16 -0.78 4.48
CA GLN A 150 -8.51 -2.02 3.77
C GLN A 150 -9.50 -1.73 2.65
N GLU A 151 -10.51 -0.90 2.93
CA GLU A 151 -11.44 -0.39 1.93
C GLU A 151 -10.69 0.35 0.81
N TYR A 152 -9.81 1.29 1.17
CA TYR A 152 -9.02 2.06 0.22
C TYR A 152 -8.14 1.19 -0.68
N HIS A 153 -7.34 0.28 -0.10
CA HIS A 153 -6.44 -0.60 -0.85
C HIS A 153 -7.21 -1.48 -1.84
N PHE A 154 -8.29 -2.13 -1.41
CA PHE A 154 -9.04 -3.02 -2.30
C PHE A 154 -9.84 -2.25 -3.36
N LEU A 155 -10.36 -1.06 -3.06
CA LEU A 155 -10.96 -0.22 -4.09
C LEU A 155 -9.92 0.19 -5.16
N MET A 156 -8.72 0.60 -4.74
CA MET A 156 -7.63 0.94 -5.66
C MET A 156 -7.22 -0.25 -6.54
N MET A 157 -7.09 -1.43 -5.94
CA MET A 157 -6.80 -2.68 -6.64
C MET A 157 -7.89 -3.02 -7.66
N LYS A 158 -9.17 -3.01 -7.27
CA LYS A 158 -10.29 -3.33 -8.17
C LYS A 158 -10.38 -2.35 -9.34
N LEU A 159 -10.25 -1.05 -9.08
CA LEU A 159 -10.25 -0.02 -10.12
C LEU A 159 -9.01 -0.09 -11.04
N SER A 160 -7.98 -0.85 -10.66
CA SER A 160 -6.78 -1.13 -11.46
C SER A 160 -6.81 -2.51 -12.13
N GLY A 161 -7.89 -3.27 -11.98
CA GLY A 161 -8.06 -4.59 -12.59
C GLY A 161 -7.35 -5.74 -11.86
N VAL A 162 -6.98 -5.56 -10.59
CA VAL A 162 -6.45 -6.63 -9.74
C VAL A 162 -7.57 -7.57 -9.31
N ASP A 163 -7.33 -8.88 -9.40
CA ASP A 163 -8.30 -9.92 -9.07
C ASP A 163 -8.24 -10.38 -7.61
N GLY A 164 -7.10 -10.20 -6.94
CA GLY A 164 -6.90 -10.69 -5.58
C GLY A 164 -5.52 -10.38 -5.01
N VAL A 165 -5.29 -10.85 -3.80
CA VAL A 165 -4.04 -10.63 -3.06
C VAL A 165 -3.40 -11.95 -2.62
N ILE A 166 -2.08 -11.97 -2.54
CA ILE A 166 -1.33 -13.08 -1.93
C ILE A 166 -0.75 -12.50 -0.64
N PHE A 167 -1.29 -12.91 0.50
CA PHE A 167 -0.85 -12.41 1.80
C PHE A 167 0.43 -13.10 2.24
N ASP A 168 1.44 -12.31 2.57
CA ASP A 168 2.60 -12.78 3.32
C ASP A 168 2.19 -13.15 4.74
N TRP A 169 2.57 -14.35 5.21
CA TRP A 169 2.01 -14.93 6.43
C TRP A 169 3.03 -15.75 7.23
N TYR A 170 3.18 -15.39 8.51
CA TYR A 170 4.31 -15.81 9.35
C TYR A 170 3.97 -16.84 10.44
N GLY A 171 2.86 -17.55 10.31
CA GLY A 171 2.51 -18.60 11.27
C GLY A 171 1.34 -18.23 12.18
N SER A 172 0.82 -19.28 12.84
CA SER A 172 -0.37 -19.22 13.68
C SER A 172 -0.09 -18.71 15.11
N ARG A 173 1.19 -18.54 15.48
CA ARG A 173 1.66 -18.28 16.85
C ARG A 173 1.98 -16.81 17.09
N ASP A 174 2.03 -16.45 18.36
CA ASP A 174 2.47 -15.12 18.80
C ASP A 174 3.99 -15.16 19.11
N LEU A 175 4.78 -15.07 18.04
CA LEU A 175 6.24 -14.99 18.08
C LEU A 175 6.65 -13.79 17.22
N HIS A 176 7.58 -12.95 17.70
CA HIS A 176 7.91 -11.68 17.03
C HIS A 176 6.64 -10.84 16.79
N ASP A 177 6.29 -10.57 15.52
CA ASP A 177 5.07 -9.88 15.09
C ASP A 177 4.06 -10.81 14.40
N TYR A 178 4.27 -12.13 14.44
CA TYR A 178 3.51 -13.10 13.63
C TYR A 178 2.03 -13.12 14.01
N GLY A 179 1.73 -12.99 15.31
CA GLY A 179 0.37 -12.87 15.81
C GLY A 179 -0.36 -11.64 15.26
N LEU A 180 0.35 -10.52 15.10
CA LEU A 180 -0.18 -9.27 14.55
C LEU A 180 -0.41 -9.38 13.04
N ILE A 181 0.52 -9.98 12.31
CA ILE A 181 0.40 -10.24 10.86
C ILE A 181 -0.81 -11.13 10.59
N LYS A 182 -0.97 -12.21 11.35
CA LYS A 182 -2.14 -13.10 11.27
C LYS A 182 -3.45 -12.35 11.56
N GLN A 183 -3.50 -11.61 12.66
CA GLN A 183 -4.68 -10.81 13.02
C GLN A 183 -5.03 -9.81 11.92
N SER A 184 -4.04 -9.09 11.40
CA SER A 184 -4.26 -8.12 10.34
C SER A 184 -4.78 -8.81 9.08
N THR A 185 -4.17 -9.92 8.64
CA THR A 185 -4.62 -10.74 7.50
C THR A 185 -6.10 -11.10 7.62
N GLU A 186 -6.54 -11.55 8.80
CA GLU A 186 -7.92 -11.93 9.06
C GLU A 186 -8.90 -10.74 8.99
N THR A 187 -8.47 -9.54 9.39
CA THR A 187 -9.33 -8.34 9.28
C THR A 187 -9.62 -7.94 7.83
N PHE A 188 -8.74 -8.27 6.87
CA PHE A 188 -9.00 -8.00 5.46
C PHE A 188 -10.10 -8.87 4.86
N ILE A 189 -10.33 -10.08 5.38
CA ILE A 189 -11.18 -11.10 4.73
C ILE A 189 -12.60 -10.57 4.46
N GLY A 190 -13.21 -9.87 5.43
CA GLY A 190 -14.56 -9.34 5.26
C GLY A 190 -14.70 -8.33 4.13
N THR A 191 -13.77 -7.38 4.02
CA THR A 191 -13.76 -6.36 2.96
C THR A 191 -13.40 -6.97 1.61
N LEU A 192 -12.48 -7.94 1.61
CA LEU A 192 -12.06 -8.70 0.44
C LEU A 192 -13.23 -9.48 -0.17
N GLU A 193 -13.96 -10.25 0.65
CA GLU A 193 -15.14 -11.01 0.22
C GLU A 193 -16.27 -10.09 -0.24
N ASP A 194 -16.49 -8.96 0.46
CA ASP A 194 -17.50 -7.98 0.05
C ASP A 194 -17.23 -7.42 -1.36
N LEU A 195 -15.96 -7.21 -1.73
CA LEU A 195 -15.55 -6.73 -3.05
C LEU A 195 -15.37 -7.86 -4.08
N GLY A 196 -15.47 -9.13 -3.67
CA GLY A 196 -15.19 -10.28 -4.53
C GLY A 196 -13.75 -10.27 -5.04
N MET A 197 -12.80 -9.93 -4.15
CA MET A 197 -11.38 -10.13 -4.39
C MET A 197 -11.00 -11.53 -3.91
N GLN A 198 -10.13 -12.22 -4.64
CA GLN A 198 -9.62 -13.52 -4.20
C GLN A 198 -8.40 -13.37 -3.29
N PHE A 199 -8.05 -14.40 -2.52
CA PHE A 199 -6.78 -14.41 -1.79
C PHE A 199 -6.10 -15.78 -1.67
N ALA A 200 -4.78 -15.76 -1.50
CA ALA A 200 -3.99 -16.92 -1.11
C ALA A 200 -3.04 -16.56 0.03
N ILE A 201 -2.45 -17.58 0.64
CA ILE A 201 -1.41 -17.45 1.66
C ILE A 201 -0.05 -17.77 1.04
N MET A 202 0.94 -16.94 1.34
CA MET A 202 2.36 -17.21 1.14
C MET A 202 3.00 -17.45 2.51
N TYR A 203 3.36 -18.71 2.75
CA TYR A 203 3.98 -19.17 3.99
C TYR A 203 5.51 -19.14 3.88
N GLU A 204 6.20 -19.11 5.02
CA GLU A 204 7.65 -19.32 5.09
C GLU A 204 8.00 -20.40 6.10
N ASP A 205 8.78 -21.41 5.72
CA ASP A 205 9.19 -22.47 6.65
C ASP A 205 10.17 -22.01 7.74
N ARG A 206 10.78 -20.83 7.56
CA ARG A 206 11.59 -20.17 8.60
C ARG A 206 10.82 -19.95 9.89
N VAL A 207 9.52 -19.68 9.82
CA VAL A 207 8.72 -19.36 11.01
C VAL A 207 8.48 -20.61 11.85
N ALA A 208 8.31 -21.77 11.21
CA ALA A 208 8.28 -23.06 11.88
C ALA A 208 9.63 -23.39 12.54
N ALA A 209 10.74 -23.10 11.85
CA ALA A 209 12.08 -23.30 12.41
C ALA A 209 12.30 -22.46 13.68
N GLN A 210 11.87 -21.19 13.65
CA GLN A 210 11.96 -20.29 14.78
C GLN A 210 11.04 -20.70 15.94
N ALA A 211 9.80 -21.12 15.66
CA ALA A 211 8.89 -21.62 16.67
C ALA A 211 9.46 -22.86 17.39
N ALA A 212 10.05 -23.80 16.65
CA ALA A 212 10.72 -24.96 17.23
C ALA A 212 11.94 -24.56 18.06
N ALA A 213 12.76 -23.61 17.58
CA ALA A 213 13.91 -23.10 18.32
C ALA A 213 13.53 -22.43 19.65
N GLN A 214 12.35 -21.81 19.72
CA GLN A 214 11.77 -21.21 20.93
C GLN A 214 10.98 -22.21 21.79
N SER A 215 10.98 -23.50 21.44
CA SER A 215 10.21 -24.54 22.14
C SER A 215 8.68 -24.26 22.19
N LEU A 216 8.16 -23.53 21.21
CA LEU A 216 6.71 -23.29 21.05
C LEU A 216 6.01 -24.47 20.36
N SER A 217 6.77 -25.31 19.66
CA SER A 217 6.36 -26.62 19.12
C SER A 217 7.51 -27.61 19.29
N SER A 218 7.23 -28.92 19.26
CA SER A 218 8.25 -29.93 19.60
C SER A 218 9.38 -30.02 18.58
N ASN A 219 9.08 -29.79 17.30
CA ASN A 219 10.04 -29.77 16.20
C ASN A 219 9.48 -28.95 15.02
N ILE A 220 10.31 -28.71 14.00
CA ILE A 220 9.95 -27.90 12.84
C ILE A 220 8.80 -28.49 12.00
N ILE A 221 8.72 -29.83 11.87
CA ILE A 221 7.64 -30.50 11.12
C ILE A 221 6.31 -30.29 11.84
N GLU A 222 6.27 -30.53 13.15
CA GLU A 222 5.07 -30.28 13.96
C GLU A 222 4.68 -28.79 13.93
N ALA A 223 5.66 -27.88 13.97
CA ALA A 223 5.39 -26.45 13.87
C ALA A 223 4.71 -26.08 12.54
N ALA A 224 5.21 -26.61 11.43
CA ALA A 224 4.62 -26.42 10.10
C ALA A 224 3.25 -27.11 9.97
N GLN A 225 3.05 -28.29 10.56
CA GLN A 225 1.76 -28.98 10.58
C GLN A 225 0.68 -28.17 11.31
N GLU A 226 1.01 -27.59 12.46
CA GLU A 226 0.13 -26.71 13.21
C GLU A 226 -0.26 -25.46 12.38
N ASP A 227 0.71 -24.86 11.68
CA ASP A 227 0.46 -23.72 10.78
C ASP A 227 -0.43 -24.08 9.59
N LEU A 228 -0.17 -25.22 8.92
CA LEU A 228 -0.99 -25.69 7.80
C LEU A 228 -2.39 -26.11 8.25
N THR A 229 -2.52 -26.67 9.46
CA THR A 229 -3.84 -26.96 10.06
C THR A 229 -4.63 -25.67 10.21
N TYR A 230 -4.01 -24.61 10.74
CA TYR A 230 -4.63 -23.30 10.87
C TYR A 230 -5.05 -22.72 9.52
N ILE A 231 -4.17 -22.75 8.52
CA ILE A 231 -4.48 -22.29 7.15
C ILE A 231 -5.68 -23.04 6.57
N ASN A 232 -5.71 -24.37 6.74
CA ASN A 232 -6.80 -25.20 6.24
C ASN A 232 -8.14 -24.90 6.94
N GLU A 233 -8.13 -24.67 8.26
CA GLU A 233 -9.35 -24.39 9.01
C GLU A 233 -9.89 -22.97 8.77
N GLN A 234 -9.00 -21.97 8.73
CA GLN A 234 -9.38 -20.56 8.69
C GLN A 234 -9.52 -20.01 7.27
N TYR A 235 -8.68 -20.42 6.34
CA TYR A 235 -8.57 -19.74 5.03
C TYR A 235 -9.09 -20.58 3.87
N PHE A 236 -8.77 -21.88 3.80
CA PHE A 236 -9.17 -22.76 2.69
C PHE A 236 -10.69 -22.95 2.56
N SER A 237 -11.46 -22.60 3.59
CA SER A 237 -12.93 -22.65 3.58
C SER A 237 -13.58 -21.41 2.98
N SER A 238 -12.84 -20.32 2.79
CA SER A 238 -13.39 -19.10 2.18
C SER A 238 -13.79 -19.36 0.72
N PRO A 239 -14.95 -18.86 0.26
CA PRO A 239 -15.34 -18.93 -1.14
C PRO A 239 -14.40 -18.17 -2.07
N GLU A 240 -13.67 -17.18 -1.54
CA GLU A 240 -12.73 -16.34 -2.29
C GLU A 240 -11.28 -16.80 -2.17
N TYR A 241 -11.01 -17.93 -1.53
CA TYR A 241 -9.66 -18.52 -1.56
C TYR A 241 -9.28 -18.92 -2.99
N ILE A 242 -8.09 -18.54 -3.44
CA ILE A 242 -7.62 -18.83 -4.79
C ILE A 242 -7.56 -20.35 -4.98
N LYS A 243 -8.20 -20.80 -6.06
CA LYS A 243 -8.18 -22.18 -6.52
C LYS A 243 -7.69 -22.26 -7.95
N TYR A 244 -6.85 -23.26 -8.21
CA TYR A 244 -6.46 -23.66 -9.56
C TYR A 244 -6.95 -25.11 -9.77
N ASN A 245 -7.72 -25.35 -10.84
CA ASN A 245 -8.37 -26.64 -11.10
C ASN A 245 -9.09 -27.24 -9.86
N ASP A 246 -9.88 -26.39 -9.18
CA ASP A 246 -10.64 -26.71 -7.95
C ASP A 246 -9.81 -27.06 -6.70
N LYS A 247 -8.48 -26.92 -6.73
CA LYS A 247 -7.59 -27.11 -5.58
C LYS A 247 -7.11 -25.77 -5.02
N ASN A 248 -7.07 -25.65 -3.69
CA ASN A 248 -6.55 -24.47 -3.02
C ASN A 248 -5.08 -24.25 -3.39
N VAL A 249 -4.66 -23.00 -3.58
CA VAL A 249 -3.26 -22.66 -3.89
C VAL A 249 -2.55 -22.21 -2.61
N LEU A 250 -1.41 -22.80 -2.29
CA LEU A 250 -0.54 -22.40 -1.18
C LEU A 250 0.85 -22.06 -1.72
N PHE A 251 1.30 -20.84 -1.46
CA PHE A 251 2.66 -20.42 -1.79
C PHE A 251 3.60 -20.70 -0.62
N ILE A 252 4.86 -20.98 -0.92
CA ILE A 252 5.95 -20.93 0.04
C ILE A 252 7.07 -20.02 -0.46
N PHE A 253 7.39 -18.98 0.31
CA PHE A 253 8.63 -18.23 0.13
C PHE A 253 9.77 -19.09 0.68
N GLY A 254 10.60 -19.60 -0.22
CA GLY A 254 11.56 -20.69 0.04
C GLY A 254 11.11 -21.98 -0.66
N PRO A 255 11.19 -23.16 0.00
CA PRO A 255 11.62 -23.40 1.39
C PRO A 255 13.14 -23.44 1.57
N ASP A 256 13.62 -23.04 2.76
CA ASP A 256 15.05 -23.02 3.10
C ASP A 256 15.42 -23.86 4.35
N TYR A 257 14.43 -24.29 5.15
CA TYR A 257 14.65 -25.03 6.41
C TYR A 257 14.13 -26.47 6.35
N LEU A 258 13.00 -26.71 5.69
CA LEU A 258 12.46 -28.02 5.32
C LEU A 258 12.82 -28.28 3.86
N THR A 259 13.84 -29.11 3.61
CA THR A 259 14.52 -29.14 2.30
C THR A 259 14.46 -30.50 1.61
N THR A 260 13.65 -31.42 2.11
CA THR A 260 13.45 -32.73 1.50
C THR A 260 11.98 -33.05 1.24
N GLU A 261 11.72 -33.84 0.19
CA GLU A 261 10.39 -34.38 -0.11
C GLU A 261 9.78 -35.11 1.10
N ASN A 262 10.58 -35.88 1.84
CA ASN A 262 10.10 -36.66 2.97
C ASN A 262 9.65 -35.79 4.16
N GLU A 263 10.28 -34.64 4.37
CA GLU A 263 9.82 -33.67 5.38
C GLU A 263 8.48 -33.06 4.96
N TRP A 264 8.36 -32.63 3.70
CA TRP A 264 7.11 -32.06 3.19
C TRP A 264 5.97 -33.07 3.11
N ASN A 265 6.24 -34.34 2.83
CA ASN A 265 5.26 -35.41 2.93
C ASN A 265 4.68 -35.49 4.35
N GLN A 266 5.54 -35.45 5.38
CA GLN A 266 5.09 -35.46 6.77
C GLN A 266 4.29 -34.20 7.11
N VAL A 267 4.70 -33.03 6.63
CA VAL A 267 3.97 -31.77 6.84
C VAL A 267 2.56 -31.85 6.24
N PHE A 268 2.41 -32.37 5.02
CA PHE A 268 1.10 -32.48 4.36
C PHE A 268 0.23 -33.65 4.83
N ASP A 269 0.80 -34.63 5.56
CA ASP A 269 0.04 -35.77 6.06
C ASP A 269 -1.02 -35.40 7.12
N ILE A 270 -0.91 -34.23 7.74
CA ILE A 270 -1.95 -33.71 8.65
C ILE A 270 -3.20 -33.24 7.90
N LEU A 271 -3.06 -32.87 6.62
CA LEU A 271 -4.17 -32.36 5.82
C LEU A 271 -5.00 -33.49 5.20
N PRO A 272 -6.33 -33.35 5.13
CA PRO A 272 -7.17 -34.26 4.34
C PRO A 272 -6.67 -34.34 2.90
N ALA A 273 -6.65 -35.54 2.31
CA ALA A 273 -6.12 -35.75 0.97
C ALA A 273 -6.77 -34.84 -0.10
N ASP A 274 -8.08 -34.63 0.01
CA ASP A 274 -8.87 -33.79 -0.91
C ASP A 274 -8.65 -32.28 -0.69
N ASN A 275 -8.04 -31.88 0.44
CA ASN A 275 -7.70 -30.50 0.79
C ASN A 275 -6.20 -30.19 0.64
N ARG A 276 -5.38 -31.14 0.15
CA ARG A 276 -3.96 -30.89 -0.12
C ARG A 276 -3.84 -29.84 -1.23
N PRO A 277 -3.19 -28.69 -0.96
CA PRO A 277 -3.16 -27.59 -1.91
C PRO A 277 -2.27 -27.90 -3.12
N ASP A 278 -2.47 -27.14 -4.18
CA ASP A 278 -1.41 -26.90 -5.15
C ASP A 278 -0.34 -26.02 -4.49
N PHE A 279 0.81 -26.63 -4.22
CA PHE A 279 1.92 -26.03 -3.51
C PHE A 279 2.92 -25.43 -4.49
N LEU A 280 3.14 -24.12 -4.37
CA LEU A 280 3.97 -23.30 -5.26
C LEU A 280 5.22 -22.83 -4.53
N THR A 281 6.40 -23.24 -4.98
CA THR A 281 7.67 -22.84 -4.38
C THR A 281 8.29 -21.65 -5.09
N LEU A 282 9.29 -21.01 -4.48
CA LEU A 282 10.18 -20.15 -5.25
C LEU A 282 10.81 -20.93 -6.40
N TRP A 283 11.13 -20.22 -7.49
CA TRP A 283 11.86 -20.77 -8.61
C TRP A 283 13.15 -21.47 -8.16
N ALA A 284 13.41 -22.64 -8.75
CA ALA A 284 14.56 -23.50 -8.45
C ALA A 284 14.54 -24.15 -7.06
N ALA A 285 13.43 -24.06 -6.33
CA ALA A 285 13.24 -24.71 -5.04
C ALA A 285 12.42 -26.01 -5.11
N LYS A 286 11.81 -26.38 -6.24
CA LYS A 286 10.94 -27.58 -6.34
C LYS A 286 11.58 -28.88 -5.84
N ASN A 287 12.88 -29.08 -6.07
CA ASN A 287 13.58 -30.30 -5.66
C ASN A 287 13.67 -30.45 -4.12
N ARG A 288 13.45 -29.35 -3.38
CA ARG A 288 13.43 -29.32 -1.92
C ARG A 288 12.11 -29.84 -1.34
N VAL A 289 11.08 -29.97 -2.17
CA VAL A 289 9.74 -30.45 -1.77
C VAL A 289 9.29 -31.68 -2.58
N GLY A 290 10.03 -32.00 -3.65
CA GLY A 290 9.83 -33.20 -4.47
C GLY A 290 8.48 -33.20 -5.18
N VAL A 291 7.78 -34.33 -5.14
CA VAL A 291 6.45 -34.48 -5.77
C VAL A 291 5.38 -33.52 -5.23
N ASN A 292 5.63 -32.86 -4.09
CA ASN A 292 4.70 -31.88 -3.53
C ASN A 292 4.67 -30.57 -4.34
N ALA A 293 5.73 -30.23 -5.08
CA ALA A 293 5.76 -29.02 -5.90
C ALA A 293 4.85 -29.20 -7.13
N THR A 294 3.76 -28.43 -7.16
CA THR A 294 2.83 -28.39 -8.30
C THR A 294 3.04 -27.17 -9.19
N GLY A 295 3.90 -26.25 -8.79
CA GLY A 295 4.30 -25.09 -9.58
C GLY A 295 5.37 -24.27 -8.89
N GLU A 296 5.79 -23.20 -9.55
CA GLU A 296 6.83 -22.30 -9.07
C GLU A 296 6.45 -20.85 -9.37
N PHE A 297 6.97 -19.91 -8.58
CA PHE A 297 6.88 -18.46 -8.84
C PHE A 297 8.26 -17.81 -8.75
N LEU A 298 8.44 -16.71 -9.46
CA LEU A 298 9.67 -15.92 -9.43
C LEU A 298 9.49 -14.69 -8.53
N TRP A 299 10.54 -14.32 -7.78
CA TRP A 299 10.62 -13.06 -7.03
C TRP A 299 11.47 -12.04 -7.79
N VAL A 300 11.53 -10.79 -7.30
CA VAL A 300 12.50 -9.83 -7.83
C VAL A 300 13.93 -10.32 -7.57
N ASP A 301 14.77 -10.23 -8.59
CA ASP A 301 16.15 -10.71 -8.54
C ASP A 301 17.08 -9.66 -9.17
N LYS A 302 18.30 -9.54 -8.65
CA LYS A 302 19.32 -8.59 -9.12
C LYS A 302 19.65 -8.70 -10.61
N ASP A 303 19.41 -9.86 -11.23
CA ASP A 303 19.63 -10.10 -12.65
C ASP A 303 18.42 -9.64 -13.52
N HIS A 304 17.38 -9.05 -12.90
CA HIS A 304 16.21 -8.43 -13.55
C HIS A 304 15.50 -9.37 -14.55
N LEU A 305 15.37 -8.96 -15.82
CA LEU A 305 14.76 -9.79 -16.87
C LEU A 305 15.58 -11.03 -17.23
N LEU A 306 16.88 -11.07 -16.96
CA LEU A 306 17.66 -12.29 -17.20
C LEU A 306 17.19 -13.43 -16.27
N ALA A 307 16.77 -13.12 -15.04
CA ALA A 307 16.14 -14.10 -14.18
C ALA A 307 14.79 -14.59 -14.75
N HIS A 308 14.02 -13.71 -15.40
CA HIS A 308 12.81 -14.11 -16.11
C HIS A 308 13.13 -15.03 -17.30
N ASP A 309 14.12 -14.68 -18.13
CA ASP A 309 14.59 -15.54 -19.23
C ASP A 309 14.87 -16.94 -18.71
N TYR A 310 15.65 -17.07 -17.63
CA TYR A 310 15.94 -18.36 -17.04
C TYR A 310 14.70 -19.03 -16.45
N TYR A 311 13.82 -18.32 -15.75
CA TYR A 311 12.61 -18.90 -15.17
C TYR A 311 11.72 -19.56 -16.24
N TYR A 312 11.53 -18.89 -17.39
CA TYR A 312 10.71 -19.40 -18.49
C TYR A 312 11.44 -20.42 -19.38
N ASP A 313 12.74 -20.26 -19.61
CA ASP A 313 13.52 -21.15 -20.48
C ASP A 313 13.92 -22.46 -19.79
N THR A 314 14.01 -22.46 -18.46
CA THR A 314 14.47 -23.64 -17.71
C THR A 314 13.45 -24.78 -17.80
N TYR A 315 12.17 -24.52 -18.04
CA TYR A 315 11.17 -25.55 -18.30
C TYR A 315 9.97 -25.00 -19.10
N GLN A 316 9.65 -25.60 -20.25
CA GLN A 316 8.24 -25.82 -20.56
C GLN A 316 7.71 -26.73 -19.46
N MET A 317 7.19 -26.12 -18.39
CA MET A 317 6.56 -26.73 -17.22
C MET A 317 5.32 -27.51 -17.67
N GLN A 318 5.50 -28.63 -18.38
CA GLN A 318 4.38 -29.46 -18.77
C GLN A 318 3.71 -29.98 -17.50
N ASN A 319 2.48 -29.52 -17.28
CA ASN A 319 1.60 -29.88 -16.17
C ASN A 319 1.95 -29.27 -14.79
N ASN A 320 2.75 -28.20 -14.73
CA ASN A 320 2.96 -27.44 -13.49
C ASN A 320 2.43 -26.00 -13.64
N ILE A 321 1.95 -25.44 -12.54
CA ILE A 321 1.48 -24.05 -12.47
C ILE A 321 2.68 -23.12 -12.61
N THR A 322 2.54 -22.13 -13.50
CA THR A 322 3.57 -21.11 -13.75
C THR A 322 3.01 -19.73 -13.38
N VAL A 323 3.63 -19.08 -12.40
CA VAL A 323 3.24 -17.74 -11.95
C VAL A 323 4.19 -16.71 -12.53
N GLY A 324 3.68 -15.83 -13.41
CA GLY A 324 4.47 -14.72 -13.92
C GLY A 324 4.70 -13.68 -12.82
N SER A 325 5.82 -12.96 -12.89
CA SER A 325 6.20 -11.94 -11.91
C SER A 325 6.33 -10.59 -12.59
N SER A 326 5.89 -9.52 -11.93
CA SER A 326 6.15 -8.16 -12.38
C SER A 326 6.37 -7.25 -11.18
N TYR A 327 7.32 -6.32 -11.31
CA TYR A 327 7.71 -5.39 -10.26
C TYR A 327 8.11 -4.04 -10.86
N PRO A 328 7.95 -2.94 -10.10
CA PRO A 328 8.27 -1.62 -10.59
C PRO A 328 9.75 -1.26 -10.49
N GLY A 329 10.53 -2.00 -9.70
CA GLY A 329 11.94 -1.76 -9.41
C GLY A 329 12.32 -2.46 -8.11
N PHE A 330 13.52 -2.20 -7.61
CA PHE A 330 13.99 -2.69 -6.32
C PHE A 330 15.02 -1.73 -5.75
N LYS A 331 14.85 -1.31 -4.51
CA LYS A 331 15.84 -0.53 -3.76
C LYS A 331 15.57 -0.68 -2.27
N SER A 332 16.20 -1.67 -1.66
CA SER A 332 15.91 -1.99 -0.26
C SER A 332 16.45 -0.94 0.72
N PHE A 333 15.65 -0.64 1.75
CA PHE A 333 16.04 0.18 2.88
C PHE A 333 16.70 -0.65 3.99
N TYR A 334 16.88 -1.96 3.82
CA TYR A 334 17.31 -2.86 4.89
C TYR A 334 18.68 -2.53 5.49
N ALA A 335 19.66 -2.11 4.68
CA ALA A 335 20.96 -1.68 5.20
C ALA A 335 20.86 -0.38 6.01
N GLU A 336 20.21 0.66 5.48
CA GLU A 336 20.00 1.94 6.18
C GLU A 336 19.10 1.77 7.42
N GLY A 337 18.14 0.86 7.36
CA GLY A 337 17.23 0.48 8.43
C GLY A 337 17.86 -0.40 9.51
N GLY A 338 19.05 -0.96 9.29
CA GLY A 338 19.76 -1.79 10.26
C GLY A 338 19.29 -3.25 10.34
N TRP A 339 18.64 -3.75 9.28
CA TRP A 339 18.16 -5.13 9.16
C TRP A 339 19.05 -6.03 8.32
N SER A 340 19.98 -5.47 7.54
CA SER A 340 20.96 -6.27 6.79
C SER A 340 22.33 -5.61 6.75
N ASP A 341 23.37 -6.43 6.59
CA ASP A 341 24.75 -5.98 6.34
C ASP A 341 25.02 -5.79 4.83
N GLY A 342 23.99 -5.43 4.06
CA GLY A 342 24.08 -5.09 2.63
C GLY A 342 23.95 -6.26 1.66
N ILE A 343 23.44 -7.42 2.09
CA ILE A 343 23.19 -8.56 1.20
C ILE A 343 22.19 -8.23 0.07
N ASN A 344 21.33 -7.24 0.31
CA ASN A 344 20.32 -6.72 -0.61
C ASN A 344 20.67 -5.31 -1.12
N ASP A 345 21.95 -4.91 -1.10
CA ASP A 345 22.44 -3.61 -1.62
C ASP A 345 22.65 -3.65 -3.14
N TRP A 346 21.60 -4.04 -3.85
CA TRP A 346 21.50 -3.93 -5.29
C TRP A 346 20.25 -3.14 -5.64
N THR A 347 20.15 -2.69 -6.89
CA THR A 347 19.05 -1.81 -7.32
C THR A 347 18.62 -2.15 -8.72
N ILE A 348 17.31 -2.18 -8.92
CA ILE A 348 16.68 -2.10 -10.23
C ILE A 348 15.98 -0.74 -10.25
N ASP A 349 16.39 0.13 -11.17
CA ASP A 349 15.83 1.47 -11.26
C ASP A 349 14.33 1.38 -11.60
N THR A 350 13.53 2.24 -10.99
CA THR A 350 12.11 2.37 -11.31
C THR A 350 11.87 2.98 -12.70
N ASP A 351 12.85 3.75 -13.21
CA ASP A 351 12.83 4.46 -14.48
C ASP A 351 11.49 5.17 -14.74
N GLN A 352 10.99 5.90 -13.73
CA GLN A 352 9.72 6.62 -13.76
C GLN A 352 8.51 5.74 -14.18
N GLY A 353 8.55 4.45 -13.86
CA GLY A 353 7.53 3.47 -14.19
C GLY A 353 7.80 2.65 -15.44
N HIS A 354 8.84 2.95 -16.23
CA HIS A 354 9.19 2.17 -17.42
C HIS A 354 9.59 0.73 -17.08
N THR A 355 10.28 0.51 -15.96
CA THR A 355 10.60 -0.85 -15.48
C THR A 355 9.34 -1.67 -15.21
N PHE A 356 8.29 -1.05 -14.66
CA PHE A 356 7.02 -1.75 -14.43
C PHE A 356 6.33 -2.12 -15.75
N VAL A 357 6.34 -1.19 -16.72
CA VAL A 357 5.82 -1.45 -18.09
C VAL A 357 6.60 -2.59 -18.75
N GLU A 358 7.93 -2.60 -18.60
CA GLU A 358 8.81 -3.64 -19.14
C GLU A 358 8.51 -5.01 -18.54
N THR A 359 8.43 -5.13 -17.21
CA THR A 359 8.14 -6.42 -16.56
C THR A 359 6.71 -6.88 -16.82
N LEU A 360 5.71 -5.99 -16.82
CA LEU A 360 4.32 -6.36 -17.12
C LEU A 360 4.14 -6.91 -18.55
N ASN A 361 4.79 -6.28 -19.53
CA ASN A 361 4.70 -6.66 -20.94
C ASN A 361 5.76 -7.71 -21.34
N TYR A 362 6.38 -8.36 -20.35
CA TYR A 362 7.34 -9.39 -20.63
C TYR A 362 6.71 -10.54 -21.42
N THR A 363 7.26 -10.83 -22.60
CA THR A 363 6.57 -11.65 -23.63
C THR A 363 6.20 -13.06 -23.17
N HIS A 364 6.96 -13.65 -22.25
CA HIS A 364 6.68 -14.99 -21.74
C HIS A 364 5.53 -15.01 -20.71
N HIS A 365 4.98 -13.87 -20.31
CA HIS A 365 3.75 -13.82 -19.52
C HIS A 365 2.58 -14.52 -20.22
N GLU A 366 2.59 -14.70 -21.54
CA GLU A 366 1.59 -15.52 -22.22
C GLU A 366 1.56 -16.97 -21.70
N LEU A 367 2.71 -17.50 -21.26
CA LEU A 367 2.87 -18.86 -20.75
C LEU A 367 2.45 -19.04 -19.29
N SER A 368 2.27 -17.96 -18.53
CA SER A 368 1.85 -18.06 -17.12
C SER A 368 0.36 -18.35 -16.99
N ASP A 369 -0.01 -19.07 -15.93
CA ASP A 369 -1.41 -19.29 -15.56
C ASP A 369 -2.04 -18.00 -15.02
N PHE A 370 -1.25 -17.22 -14.27
CA PHE A 370 -1.60 -15.90 -13.75
C PHE A 370 -0.34 -15.08 -13.43
N ILE A 371 -0.52 -13.81 -13.12
CA ILE A 371 0.55 -12.86 -12.78
C ILE A 371 0.48 -12.52 -11.29
N GLN A 372 1.64 -12.53 -10.64
CA GLN A 372 1.88 -11.92 -9.34
C GLN A 372 2.60 -10.57 -9.54
N ILE A 373 2.04 -9.51 -8.97
CA ILE A 373 2.73 -8.22 -8.84
C ILE A 373 3.46 -8.18 -7.50
N ILE A 374 4.74 -7.81 -7.57
CA ILE A 374 5.68 -7.72 -6.47
C ILE A 374 5.99 -6.23 -6.29
N THR A 375 5.39 -5.53 -5.35
CA THR A 375 4.36 -5.92 -4.36
C THR A 375 3.34 -4.80 -4.26
N TRP A 376 2.26 -4.96 -3.49
CA TRP A 376 1.39 -3.83 -3.15
C TRP A 376 2.17 -2.78 -2.36
N ASN A 377 2.76 -3.19 -1.22
CA ASN A 377 3.23 -2.28 -0.18
C ASN A 377 4.51 -2.72 0.54
N ASP A 378 5.42 -3.41 -0.15
CA ASP A 378 6.76 -3.65 0.43
C ASP A 378 7.63 -2.39 0.32
N PHE A 379 7.41 -1.49 1.28
CA PHE A 379 8.18 -0.27 1.47
C PHE A 379 9.63 -0.54 1.88
N GLY A 380 9.90 -1.68 2.52
CA GLY A 380 11.25 -2.08 2.91
C GLY A 380 12.12 -2.45 1.71
N GLU A 381 11.55 -3.11 0.69
CA GLU A 381 12.26 -3.47 -0.54
C GLU A 381 12.21 -2.43 -1.65
N GLY A 382 11.28 -1.47 -1.57
CA GLY A 382 11.11 -0.47 -2.62
C GLY A 382 10.39 -1.01 -3.86
N THR A 383 9.59 -2.08 -3.71
CA THR A 383 8.88 -2.75 -4.81
C THR A 383 7.39 -2.38 -4.87
N MET A 384 6.93 -1.44 -4.05
CA MET A 384 5.52 -1.09 -3.92
C MET A 384 4.91 -0.54 -5.22
N ILE A 385 3.67 -0.93 -5.51
CA ILE A 385 2.80 -0.27 -6.49
C ILE A 385 1.70 0.58 -5.85
N GLU A 386 1.55 0.51 -4.52
CA GLU A 386 0.71 1.41 -3.76
C GLU A 386 1.07 2.87 -4.09
N PRO A 387 0.09 3.77 -4.23
CA PRO A 387 0.37 5.18 -4.49
C PRO A 387 1.29 5.81 -3.44
N THR A 388 2.34 6.47 -3.92
CA THR A 388 3.32 7.19 -3.08
C THR A 388 3.38 8.68 -3.44
N ALA A 389 4.05 9.48 -2.63
CA ALA A 389 4.32 10.88 -2.95
C ALA A 389 5.17 11.04 -4.23
N GLU A 390 6.04 10.08 -4.51
CA GLU A 390 6.95 10.08 -5.66
C GLU A 390 6.25 9.70 -6.96
N PHE A 391 5.33 8.74 -6.92
CA PHE A 391 4.72 8.16 -8.12
C PHE A 391 3.23 8.50 -8.29
N GLY A 392 2.55 9.00 -7.26
CA GLY A 392 1.10 9.18 -7.29
C GLY A 392 0.40 7.91 -7.77
N PHE A 393 -0.48 8.02 -8.77
CA PHE A 393 -1.17 6.88 -9.37
C PHE A 393 -0.45 6.24 -10.56
N THR A 394 0.84 6.51 -10.79
CA THR A 394 1.53 6.07 -12.03
C THR A 394 1.48 4.55 -12.21
N TYR A 395 1.80 3.77 -11.18
CA TYR A 395 1.77 2.30 -11.29
C TYR A 395 0.36 1.74 -11.48
N LEU A 396 -0.63 2.32 -10.81
CA LEU A 396 -2.03 1.92 -10.98
C LEU A 396 -2.56 2.26 -12.38
N GLN A 397 -2.14 3.38 -12.97
CA GLN A 397 -2.46 3.72 -14.37
C GLN A 397 -1.85 2.71 -15.35
N ILE A 398 -0.62 2.29 -15.11
CA ILE A 398 0.03 1.25 -15.91
C ILE A 398 -0.76 -0.05 -15.81
N LEU A 399 -1.21 -0.45 -14.61
CA LEU A 399 -2.08 -1.62 -14.44
C LEU A 399 -3.45 -1.45 -15.13
N GLN A 400 -4.06 -0.26 -15.07
CA GLN A 400 -5.31 0.01 -15.78
C GLN A 400 -5.16 -0.24 -17.28
N GLN A 401 -4.04 0.21 -17.86
CA GLN A 401 -3.72 -0.02 -19.28
C GLN A 401 -3.45 -1.49 -19.58
N TYR A 402 -2.65 -2.17 -18.74
CA TYR A 402 -2.28 -3.57 -18.94
C TYR A 402 -3.49 -4.52 -18.83
N THR A 403 -4.38 -4.27 -17.86
CA THR A 403 -5.61 -5.04 -17.66
C THR A 403 -6.71 -4.63 -18.64
N GLY A 404 -6.62 -3.42 -19.20
CA GLY A 404 -7.61 -2.86 -20.11
C GLY A 404 -8.95 -2.60 -19.42
N VAL A 405 -8.93 -2.18 -18.15
CA VAL A 405 -10.14 -1.67 -17.48
C VAL A 405 -10.47 -0.27 -18.01
N SER A 406 -11.75 0.10 -17.99
CA SER A 406 -12.21 1.40 -18.51
C SER A 406 -12.02 2.59 -17.57
N PHE A 407 -11.38 2.37 -16.41
CA PHE A 407 -11.24 3.38 -15.36
C PHE A 407 -10.02 4.28 -15.61
N THR A 408 -10.03 5.46 -14.98
CA THR A 408 -9.00 6.48 -15.13
C THR A 408 -8.39 6.87 -13.78
N PRO A 409 -7.35 7.74 -13.75
CA PRO A 409 -6.85 8.33 -12.51
C PRO A 409 -7.91 9.06 -11.69
N ASP A 410 -8.89 9.68 -12.34
CA ASP A 410 -9.98 10.39 -11.65
C ASP A 410 -10.85 9.40 -10.85
N ASP A 411 -11.01 8.18 -11.34
CA ASP A 411 -11.74 7.12 -10.65
C ASP A 411 -10.97 6.62 -9.41
N LEU A 412 -9.64 6.52 -9.50
CA LEU A 412 -8.76 6.23 -8.36
C LEU A 412 -8.81 7.36 -7.33
N GLN A 413 -8.86 8.62 -7.78
CA GLN A 413 -8.99 9.78 -6.90
C GLN A 413 -10.28 9.72 -6.07
N ILE A 414 -11.38 9.17 -6.59
CA ILE A 414 -12.62 8.99 -5.81
C ILE A 414 -12.42 8.03 -4.63
N ALA A 415 -11.66 6.94 -4.81
CA ALA A 415 -11.32 6.02 -3.73
C ALA A 415 -10.42 6.68 -2.67
N LEU A 416 -9.42 7.46 -3.11
CA LEU A 416 -8.58 8.27 -2.21
C LEU A 416 -9.40 9.33 -1.46
N ASP A 417 -10.35 9.97 -2.14
CA ASP A 417 -11.22 10.98 -1.56
C ASP A 417 -12.16 10.38 -0.51
N LEU A 418 -12.66 9.17 -0.72
CA LEU A 418 -13.42 8.43 0.27
C LEU A 418 -12.58 8.16 1.51
N TYR A 419 -11.37 7.63 1.35
CA TYR A 419 -10.44 7.39 2.46
C TYR A 419 -10.17 8.67 3.27
N ASN A 420 -9.74 9.74 2.61
CA ASN A 420 -9.43 11.00 3.27
C ASN A 420 -10.66 11.57 4.01
N THR A 421 -11.83 11.53 3.37
CA THR A 421 -13.07 12.02 4.00
C THR A 421 -13.49 11.15 5.18
N ARG A 422 -13.22 9.83 5.17
CA ARG A 422 -13.44 8.98 6.36
C ARG A 422 -12.55 9.44 7.52
N LYS A 423 -11.28 9.76 7.26
CA LYS A 423 -10.33 10.24 8.26
C LYS A 423 -10.71 11.61 8.82
N ASP A 424 -11.06 12.56 7.95
CA ASP A 424 -11.47 13.91 8.34
C ASP A 424 -12.70 13.90 9.27
N TYR A 425 -13.66 13.03 8.98
CA TYR A 425 -14.94 12.93 9.70
C TYR A 425 -15.03 11.68 10.58
N LYS A 426 -13.91 11.14 11.08
CA LYS A 426 -13.88 9.88 11.85
C LYS A 426 -14.81 9.86 13.07
N ASN A 427 -15.03 11.02 13.70
CA ASN A 427 -15.88 11.17 14.87
C ASN A 427 -17.33 11.59 14.54
N ASN A 428 -17.69 11.75 13.27
CA ASN A 428 -19.02 12.18 12.84
C ASN A 428 -19.83 10.98 12.31
N SER A 429 -20.56 10.32 13.20
CA SER A 429 -21.34 9.12 12.86
C SER A 429 -22.36 9.32 11.73
N ARG A 430 -22.93 10.52 11.60
CA ARG A 430 -23.86 10.83 10.51
C ARG A 430 -23.14 10.86 9.16
N VAL A 431 -21.99 11.53 9.08
CA VAL A 431 -21.18 11.57 7.86
C VAL A 431 -20.67 10.17 7.51
N GLN A 432 -20.21 9.38 8.49
CA GLN A 432 -19.77 8.00 8.25
C GLN A 432 -20.87 7.13 7.59
N LYS A 433 -22.14 7.28 7.99
CA LYS A 433 -23.26 6.58 7.33
C LYS A 433 -23.42 6.99 5.86
N ILE A 434 -23.21 8.26 5.53
CA ILE A 434 -23.26 8.76 4.15
C ILE A 434 -22.04 8.24 3.36
N LEU A 435 -20.85 8.17 3.96
CA LEU A 435 -19.65 7.61 3.32
C LEU A 435 -19.81 6.11 3.00
N ASN A 436 -20.49 5.34 3.86
CA ASN A 436 -20.86 3.95 3.55
C ASN A 436 -21.76 3.84 2.32
N ARG A 437 -22.57 4.86 2.01
CA ARG A 437 -23.33 4.93 0.77
C ARG A 437 -22.41 5.21 -0.42
N SER A 438 -21.44 6.11 -0.29
CA SER A 438 -20.41 6.35 -1.32
C SER A 438 -19.66 5.06 -1.67
N TYR A 439 -19.21 4.28 -0.68
CA TYR A 439 -18.62 2.97 -0.87
C TYR A 439 -19.50 2.04 -1.73
N LYS A 440 -20.78 1.88 -1.37
CA LYS A 440 -21.75 1.08 -2.14
C LYS A 440 -21.91 1.55 -3.58
N TYR A 441 -21.80 2.85 -3.85
CA TYR A 441 -21.83 3.37 -5.22
C TYR A 441 -20.55 3.07 -5.99
N ILE A 442 -19.38 3.19 -5.36
CA ILE A 442 -18.10 2.80 -5.98
C ILE A 442 -18.12 1.32 -6.34
N LYS A 443 -18.53 0.47 -5.39
CA LYS A 443 -18.71 -0.98 -5.56
C LYS A 443 -19.63 -1.33 -6.75
N LYS A 444 -20.68 -0.53 -6.97
CA LYS A 444 -21.62 -0.65 -8.10
C LYS A 444 -21.18 0.08 -9.37
N LEU A 445 -19.93 0.56 -9.42
CA LEU A 445 -19.34 1.33 -10.52
C LEU A 445 -20.10 2.63 -10.85
N LYS A 446 -20.84 3.17 -9.88
CA LYS A 446 -21.57 4.45 -9.97
C LYS A 446 -20.68 5.60 -9.47
N LEU A 447 -19.47 5.69 -10.01
CA LEU A 447 -18.40 6.59 -9.53
C LEU A 447 -18.81 8.07 -9.51
N LYS A 448 -19.51 8.56 -10.55
CA LYS A 448 -20.04 9.93 -10.57
C LYS A 448 -21.00 10.26 -9.41
N ARG A 449 -21.75 9.26 -8.92
CA ARG A 449 -22.63 9.45 -7.77
C ARG A 449 -21.82 9.50 -6.48
N ALA A 450 -20.85 8.60 -6.31
CA ALA A 450 -19.94 8.61 -5.17
C ALA A 450 -19.17 9.94 -5.07
N ASP A 451 -18.58 10.39 -6.17
CA ASP A 451 -17.91 11.69 -6.30
C ASP A 451 -18.80 12.85 -5.84
N LYS A 452 -20.03 12.92 -6.36
CA LYS A 452 -20.99 13.96 -5.97
C LYS A 452 -21.30 13.94 -4.47
N ILE A 453 -21.41 12.77 -3.85
CA ILE A 453 -21.64 12.64 -2.41
C ILE A 453 -20.42 13.15 -1.62
N LEU A 454 -19.21 12.75 -2.01
CA LEU A 454 -17.97 13.19 -1.35
C LEU A 454 -17.81 14.70 -1.41
N LYS A 455 -18.04 15.30 -2.58
CA LYS A 455 -18.03 16.77 -2.73
C LYS A 455 -19.10 17.46 -1.91
N ALA A 456 -20.30 16.88 -1.81
CA ALA A 456 -21.36 17.44 -0.98
C ALA A 456 -21.02 17.41 0.51
N ILE A 457 -20.39 16.32 0.99
CA ILE A 457 -19.91 16.22 2.37
C ILE A 457 -18.89 17.33 2.65
N ARG A 458 -17.83 17.41 1.84
CA ARG A 458 -16.77 18.44 1.99
C ARG A 458 -17.30 19.87 1.92
N ARG A 459 -18.43 20.09 1.23
CA ARG A 459 -19.03 21.41 1.04
C ARG A 459 -19.90 21.86 2.22
N PHE A 460 -20.60 20.94 2.88
CA PHE A 460 -21.69 21.27 3.81
C PHE A 460 -21.56 20.71 5.23
N TYR A 461 -20.61 19.81 5.46
CA TYR A 461 -20.26 19.32 6.80
C TYR A 461 -18.91 19.86 7.23
#